data_AF-A0A358IHL8-F1
#
_entry.id   AF-A0A358IHL8-F1
#
_cell.length_a   1.000
_cell.length_b   1.000
_cell.length_c   1.000
_cell.angle_alpha   90.00
_cell.angle_beta   90.00
_cell.angle_gamma   90.00
#
_symmetry.space_group_name_H-M   'P 1'
#
loop_
_entity.id
_entity.type
_entity.pdbx_description
1 polymer ?
#
loop_
_entity_poly.entity_id
_entity_poly.type
_entity_poly.pdbx_seq_one_letter_code
_entity_poly.pdbx_strand_id
1 'polypeptide(L)'
;MTSMNICTAKNIGSKSPTLALALLLTACGSEKAAQISAGQMFYEAACSSCHGEGGLGDGPIANLLPVQPPILFEHLGHHSMDELVQLIRSGLPPGMPPAPLTDDEIQLVIDYMWEMVPDSLIAELREMQREAELGDSMSMPEDDINGQENSSANHMSGMTHSEQMEPSDTNKH
;
A
#
# COMPACT_ATOMS: atom_id res chain seq x y z
N MET A 1 -8.30 -55.06 39.88
CA MET A 1 -8.33 -54.32 38.59
C MET A 1 -7.27 -53.25 38.67
N THR A 2 -6.65 -52.98 37.53
CA THR A 2 -5.23 -52.70 37.34
C THR A 2 -4.75 -51.34 37.87
N SER A 3 -3.49 -51.38 38.30
CA SER A 3 -2.59 -50.34 38.80
C SER A 3 -2.63 -48.98 38.10
N MET A 4 -2.44 -47.96 38.94
CA MET A 4 -1.97 -46.61 38.63
C MET A 4 -0.63 -46.66 37.89
N ASN A 5 -0.46 -45.79 36.90
CA ASN A 5 0.87 -45.36 36.44
C ASN A 5 0.86 -43.84 36.25
N ILE A 6 1.32 -43.18 37.32
CA ILE A 6 1.83 -41.82 37.28
C ILE A 6 3.18 -41.93 36.57
N CYS A 7 3.29 -41.38 35.37
CA CYS A 7 4.57 -41.27 34.69
C CYS A 7 5.44 -40.25 35.43
N THR A 8 6.25 -40.76 36.37
CA THR A 8 7.41 -40.06 36.91
C THR A 8 8.28 -39.55 35.77
N ALA A 9 8.36 -38.22 35.62
CA ALA A 9 9.34 -37.56 34.79
C ALA A 9 10.73 -37.92 35.33
N LYS A 10 11.41 -38.84 34.63
CA LYS A 10 12.78 -39.21 34.93
C LYS A 10 13.67 -38.05 34.50
N ASN A 11 14.25 -37.39 35.48
CA ASN A 11 15.32 -36.41 35.32
C ASN A 11 16.48 -37.07 34.56
N ILE A 12 16.50 -36.94 33.23
CA ILE A 12 17.61 -37.38 32.40
C ILE A 12 18.67 -36.29 32.47
N GLY A 13 19.78 -36.64 33.13
CA GLY A 13 20.92 -35.77 33.32
C GLY A 13 21.37 -35.15 32.01
N SER A 14 21.27 -33.82 31.99
CA SER A 14 22.08 -32.90 31.21
C SER A 14 23.53 -33.40 31.09
N LYS A 15 23.85 -34.03 29.94
CA LYS A 15 25.18 -34.11 29.34
C LYS A 15 25.02 -34.24 27.82
N SER A 16 24.79 -33.12 27.13
CA SER A 16 25.24 -32.81 25.76
C SER A 16 24.47 -31.56 25.25
N PRO A 17 25.04 -30.35 25.30
CA PRO A 17 24.36 -29.12 24.88
C PRO A 17 24.47 -28.84 23.36
N THR A 18 24.73 -29.84 22.51
CA THR A 18 25.08 -29.61 21.09
C THR A 18 23.97 -29.90 20.08
N LEU A 19 22.82 -30.46 20.47
CA LEU A 19 21.78 -30.89 19.50
C LEU A 19 20.49 -30.06 19.50
N ALA A 20 20.46 -28.91 20.18
CA ALA A 20 19.29 -28.02 20.17
C ALA A 20 19.36 -26.91 19.10
N LEU A 21 20.49 -26.73 18.41
CA LEU A 21 20.69 -25.59 17.49
C LEU A 21 20.26 -25.88 16.04
N ALA A 22 20.02 -27.14 15.68
CA ALA A 22 19.66 -27.52 14.30
C ALA A 22 18.15 -27.49 14.01
N LEU A 23 17.28 -27.21 15.00
CA LEU A 23 15.83 -27.28 14.84
C LEU A 23 15.14 -25.92 14.62
N LEU A 24 15.89 -24.81 14.68
CA LEU A 24 15.33 -23.45 14.59
C LEU A 24 15.32 -22.87 13.15
N LEU A 25 15.97 -23.51 12.18
CA LEU A 25 16.09 -22.95 10.82
C LEU A 25 14.98 -23.38 9.83
N THR A 26 14.06 -24.29 10.21
CA THR A 26 13.05 -24.83 9.28
C THR A 26 11.66 -24.19 9.42
N ALA A 27 11.41 -23.33 10.42
CA ALA A 27 10.07 -22.80 10.70
C ALA A 27 9.63 -21.66 9.76
N CYS A 28 10.55 -20.86 9.21
CA CYS A 28 10.22 -19.66 8.43
C CYS A 28 9.56 -19.99 7.06
N GLY A 29 9.92 -21.12 6.45
CA GLY A 29 9.37 -21.51 5.15
C GLY A 29 7.91 -21.93 5.20
N SER A 30 7.48 -22.61 6.28
CA SER A 30 6.09 -23.02 6.45
C SER A 30 5.16 -21.85 6.76
N GLU A 31 5.66 -20.82 7.43
CA GLU A 31 4.90 -19.62 7.77
C GLU A 31 4.60 -18.78 6.53
N LYS A 32 5.61 -18.48 5.70
CA LYS A 32 5.39 -17.77 4.42
C LYS A 32 4.40 -18.52 3.53
N ALA A 33 4.56 -19.83 3.39
CA ALA A 33 3.64 -20.63 2.58
C ALA A 33 2.18 -20.57 3.10
N ALA A 34 1.99 -20.54 4.42
CA ALA A 34 0.67 -20.38 5.02
C ALA A 34 0.09 -18.97 4.78
N GLN A 35 0.91 -17.93 4.85
CA GLN A 35 0.50 -16.55 4.56
C GLN A 35 0.05 -16.38 3.12
N ILE A 36 0.85 -16.88 2.16
CA ILE A 36 0.50 -16.84 0.73
C ILE A 36 -0.79 -17.61 0.46
N SER A 37 -0.97 -18.79 1.07
CA SER A 37 -2.21 -19.54 0.95
C SER A 37 -3.42 -18.81 1.53
N ALA A 38 -3.26 -18.08 2.64
CA ALA A 38 -4.32 -17.26 3.20
C ALA A 38 -4.66 -16.07 2.30
N GLY A 39 -3.64 -15.39 1.76
CA GLY A 39 -3.78 -14.30 0.80
C GLY A 39 -4.54 -14.73 -0.46
N GLN A 40 -4.23 -15.92 -0.98
CA GLN A 40 -4.97 -16.50 -2.11
C GLN A 40 -6.46 -16.67 -1.80
N MET A 41 -6.81 -17.21 -0.64
CA MET A 41 -8.22 -17.39 -0.26
C MET A 41 -8.98 -16.07 -0.18
N PHE A 42 -8.37 -15.03 0.40
CA PHE A 42 -8.98 -13.70 0.46
C PHE A 42 -9.11 -13.07 -0.93
N TYR A 43 -8.11 -13.22 -1.79
CA TYR A 43 -8.15 -12.74 -3.17
C TYR A 43 -9.27 -13.39 -3.98
N GLU A 44 -9.37 -14.72 -3.90
CA GLU A 44 -10.43 -15.48 -4.58
C GLU A 44 -11.82 -15.03 -4.11
N ALA A 45 -11.99 -14.80 -2.81
CA ALA A 45 -13.27 -14.42 -2.22
C ALA A 45 -13.69 -12.97 -2.53
N ALA A 46 -12.75 -12.03 -2.55
CA ALA A 46 -13.06 -10.59 -2.58
C ALA A 46 -12.68 -9.87 -3.89
N CYS A 47 -11.72 -10.39 -4.65
CA CYS A 47 -11.07 -9.64 -5.74
C CYS A 47 -11.28 -10.28 -7.12
N SER A 48 -11.21 -11.61 -7.19
CA SER A 48 -11.15 -12.37 -8.45
C SER A 48 -12.35 -12.16 -9.38
N SER A 49 -13.55 -11.90 -8.83
CA SER A 49 -14.76 -11.69 -9.63
C SER A 49 -14.67 -10.48 -10.56
N CYS A 50 -13.93 -9.43 -10.15
CA CYS A 50 -13.69 -8.23 -10.93
C CYS A 50 -12.30 -8.24 -11.60
N HIS A 51 -11.25 -8.61 -10.85
CA HIS A 51 -9.87 -8.50 -11.32
C HIS A 51 -9.34 -9.76 -12.04
N GLY A 52 -10.11 -10.86 -12.06
CA GLY A 52 -9.71 -12.13 -12.66
C GLY A 52 -8.80 -12.95 -11.76
N GLU A 53 -8.64 -14.24 -12.04
CA GLU A 53 -7.75 -15.11 -11.24
C GLU A 53 -6.29 -14.64 -11.30
N GLY A 54 -5.86 -14.11 -12.45
CA GLY A 54 -4.51 -13.61 -12.67
C GLY A 54 -4.31 -12.12 -12.39
N GLY A 55 -5.30 -11.41 -11.85
CA GLY A 55 -5.15 -9.96 -11.58
C GLY A 55 -5.05 -9.09 -12.84
N LEU A 56 -5.54 -9.55 -13.98
CA LEU A 56 -5.45 -8.87 -15.28
C LEU A 56 -6.62 -7.92 -15.56
N GLY A 57 -7.54 -7.76 -14.61
CA GLY A 57 -8.74 -6.97 -14.80
C GLY A 57 -9.80 -7.67 -15.66
N ASP A 58 -9.67 -8.97 -15.89
CA ASP A 58 -10.51 -9.77 -16.80
C ASP A 58 -11.50 -10.68 -16.06
N GLY A 59 -11.88 -10.30 -14.84
CA GLY A 59 -12.81 -11.08 -14.02
C GLY A 59 -14.18 -11.29 -14.70
N PRO A 60 -14.94 -12.32 -14.30
CA PRO A 60 -16.23 -12.67 -14.91
C PRO A 60 -17.22 -11.51 -15.06
N ILE A 61 -17.15 -10.50 -14.18
CA ILE A 61 -18.02 -9.32 -14.25
C ILE A 61 -17.32 -8.06 -14.77
N ALA A 62 -16.03 -8.10 -15.11
CA ALA A 62 -15.23 -6.93 -15.48
C ALA A 62 -15.86 -6.11 -16.61
N ASN A 63 -16.30 -6.77 -17.67
CA ASN A 63 -16.94 -6.14 -18.84
C ASN A 63 -18.33 -5.54 -18.55
N LEU A 64 -18.90 -5.81 -17.37
CA LEU A 64 -20.20 -5.28 -16.93
C LEU A 64 -20.05 -4.07 -16.00
N LEU A 65 -18.83 -3.77 -15.55
CA LEU A 65 -18.55 -2.67 -14.64
C LEU A 65 -18.50 -1.33 -15.38
N PRO A 66 -18.88 -0.23 -14.72
CA PRO A 66 -18.83 1.11 -15.32
C PRO A 66 -17.40 1.60 -15.55
N VAL A 67 -16.44 1.06 -14.79
CA VAL A 67 -15.01 1.32 -14.91
C VAL A 67 -14.32 -0.03 -15.03
N GLN A 68 -13.52 -0.19 -16.08
CA GLN A 68 -12.72 -1.38 -16.32
C GLN A 68 -11.66 -1.53 -15.21
N PRO A 69 -11.63 -2.65 -14.47
CA PRO A 69 -10.55 -2.90 -13.52
C PRO A 69 -9.18 -2.91 -14.20
N PRO A 70 -8.14 -2.29 -13.60
CA PRO A 70 -6.79 -2.29 -14.17
C PRO A 70 -6.10 -3.65 -13.97
N ILE A 71 -4.98 -3.82 -14.67
CA ILE A 71 -4.02 -4.90 -14.41
C ILE A 71 -3.31 -4.57 -13.09
N LEU A 72 -3.47 -5.43 -12.08
CA LEU A 72 -3.01 -5.14 -10.72
C LEU A 72 -1.48 -5.04 -10.61
N PHE A 73 -0.74 -5.85 -11.37
CA PHE A 73 0.72 -5.87 -11.33
C PHE A 73 1.37 -4.53 -11.72
N GLU A 74 0.73 -3.75 -12.58
CA GLU A 74 1.21 -2.42 -12.93
C GLU A 74 1.11 -1.47 -11.74
N HIS A 75 0.17 -1.68 -10.82
CA HIS A 75 -0.02 -0.81 -9.66
C HIS A 75 0.76 -1.25 -8.43
N LEU A 76 1.06 -2.55 -8.28
CA LEU A 76 1.82 -3.05 -7.13
C LEU A 76 3.17 -2.34 -6.96
N GLY A 77 3.88 -2.06 -8.05
CA GLY A 77 5.19 -1.39 -8.01
C GLY A 77 5.16 0.13 -7.93
N HIS A 78 4.00 0.77 -8.10
CA HIS A 78 3.88 2.24 -8.09
C HIS A 78 3.32 2.82 -6.79
N HIS A 79 2.96 1.94 -5.85
CA HIS A 79 2.41 2.32 -4.55
C HIS A 79 3.18 1.64 -3.44
N SER A 80 3.33 2.34 -2.32
CA SER A 80 3.82 1.76 -1.07
C SER A 80 2.81 0.76 -0.50
N MET A 81 3.29 -0.05 0.44
CA MET A 81 2.41 -1.03 1.10
C MET A 81 1.23 -0.38 1.81
N ASP A 82 1.49 0.68 2.57
CA ASP A 82 0.44 1.39 3.32
C ASP A 82 -0.59 2.01 2.37
N GLU A 83 -0.15 2.59 1.24
CA GLU A 83 -1.06 3.13 0.23
C GLU A 83 -1.94 2.04 -0.39
N LEU A 84 -1.37 0.88 -0.72
CA LEU A 84 -2.14 -0.26 -1.25
C LEU A 84 -3.18 -0.73 -0.23
N VAL A 85 -2.80 -0.85 1.04
CA VAL A 85 -3.74 -1.20 2.11
C VAL A 85 -4.86 -0.16 2.21
N GLN A 86 -4.53 1.13 2.18
CA GLN A 86 -5.54 2.20 2.24
C GLN A 86 -6.51 2.19 1.06
N LEU A 87 -5.99 2.00 -0.16
CA LEU A 87 -6.77 1.96 -1.39
C LEU A 87 -7.77 0.79 -1.36
N ILE A 88 -7.31 -0.40 -0.96
CA ILE A 88 -8.15 -1.60 -0.89
C ILE A 88 -9.19 -1.47 0.23
N ARG A 89 -8.77 -0.98 1.40
CA ARG A 89 -9.66 -0.81 2.55
C ARG A 89 -10.76 0.22 2.30
N SER A 90 -10.42 1.35 1.67
CA SER A 90 -11.35 2.46 1.46
C SER A 90 -12.13 2.34 0.15
N GLY A 91 -11.68 1.47 -0.76
CA GLY A 91 -12.13 1.47 -2.14
C GLY A 91 -11.65 2.69 -2.92
N LEU A 92 -11.95 2.69 -4.21
CA LEU A 92 -11.68 3.78 -5.15
C LEU A 92 -12.95 4.10 -5.95
N PRO A 93 -13.82 4.99 -5.45
CA PRO A 93 -15.05 5.36 -6.15
C PRO A 93 -14.76 6.03 -7.50
N PRO A 94 -15.63 5.82 -8.52
CA PRO A 94 -16.83 4.99 -8.49
C PRO A 94 -16.58 3.51 -8.82
N GLY A 95 -15.34 3.09 -9.07
CA GLY A 95 -15.02 1.79 -9.68
C GLY A 95 -14.84 0.65 -8.69
N MET A 96 -14.07 0.86 -7.63
CA MET A 96 -13.71 -0.17 -6.65
C MET A 96 -14.40 0.11 -5.30
N PRO A 97 -15.25 -0.79 -4.79
CA PRO A 97 -15.81 -0.64 -3.45
C PRO A 97 -14.76 -0.95 -2.36
N PRO A 98 -15.00 -0.53 -1.11
CA PRO A 98 -14.23 -0.98 0.05
C PRO A 98 -14.21 -2.52 0.16
N ALA A 99 -13.04 -3.11 0.37
CA ALA A 99 -12.94 -4.53 0.65
C ALA A 99 -13.41 -4.84 2.09
N PRO A 100 -14.23 -5.87 2.31
CA PRO A 100 -14.67 -6.28 3.65
C PRO A 100 -13.59 -7.10 4.36
N LEU A 101 -12.36 -6.59 4.39
CA LEU A 101 -11.16 -7.24 4.95
C LEU A 101 -10.47 -6.28 5.95
N THR A 102 -9.76 -6.85 6.92
CA THR A 102 -8.87 -6.10 7.83
C THR A 102 -7.56 -5.76 7.16
N ASP A 103 -6.83 -4.78 7.69
CA ASP A 103 -5.51 -4.36 7.16
C ASP A 103 -4.53 -5.55 7.06
N ASP A 104 -4.51 -6.44 8.06
CA ASP A 104 -3.68 -7.65 8.06
C ASP A 104 -4.09 -8.65 6.96
N GLU A 105 -5.39 -8.81 6.70
CA GLU A 105 -5.89 -9.68 5.63
C GLU A 105 -5.60 -9.08 4.24
N ILE A 106 -5.68 -7.77 4.10
CA ILE A 106 -5.31 -7.04 2.88
C ILE A 106 -3.80 -7.21 2.61
N GLN A 107 -2.97 -7.14 3.64
CA GLN A 107 -1.53 -7.40 3.52
C GLN A 107 -1.26 -8.79 2.93
N LEU A 108 -1.95 -9.82 3.43
CA LEU A 108 -1.81 -11.19 2.90
C LEU A 108 -2.20 -11.27 1.42
N VAL A 109 -3.25 -10.56 1.01
CA VAL A 109 -3.65 -10.48 -0.41
C VAL A 109 -2.54 -9.84 -1.25
N ILE A 110 -1.97 -8.71 -0.81
CA ILE A 110 -0.89 -8.02 -1.52
C ILE A 110 0.34 -8.92 -1.61
N ASP A 111 0.70 -9.63 -0.54
CA ASP A 111 1.83 -10.57 -0.52
C ASP A 111 1.62 -11.72 -1.51
N TYR A 112 0.40 -12.26 -1.60
CA TYR A 112 0.03 -13.24 -2.60
C TYR A 112 0.15 -12.70 -4.03
N MET A 113 -0.27 -11.44 -4.28
CA MET A 113 -0.10 -10.80 -5.59
C MET A 113 1.36 -10.68 -5.99
N TRP A 114 2.25 -10.33 -5.06
CA TRP A 114 3.69 -10.25 -5.31
C TRP A 114 4.31 -11.60 -5.68
N GLU A 115 3.78 -12.72 -5.20
CA GLU A 115 4.25 -14.06 -5.56
C GLU A 115 3.90 -14.44 -7.01
N MET A 116 2.91 -13.80 -7.62
CA MET A 116 2.58 -13.98 -9.04
C MET A 116 3.44 -13.13 -9.98
N VAL A 117 4.13 -12.12 -9.46
CA VAL A 117 5.06 -11.31 -10.25
C VAL A 117 6.32 -12.14 -10.51
N PRO A 118 6.73 -12.37 -11.77
CA PRO A 118 7.94 -13.13 -12.06
C PRO A 118 9.17 -12.40 -11.51
N ASP A 119 10.16 -13.14 -10.98
CA ASP A 119 11.41 -12.60 -10.41
C ASP A 119 12.11 -11.58 -11.32
N SER A 120 12.01 -11.76 -12.64
CA SER A 120 12.58 -10.86 -13.65
C SER A 120 11.98 -9.45 -13.63
N LEU A 121 10.75 -9.30 -13.15
CA LEU A 121 10.03 -8.03 -13.05
C LEU A 121 10.10 -7.45 -11.63
N ILE A 122 10.26 -8.29 -10.61
CA ILE A 122 10.36 -7.86 -9.20
C ILE A 122 11.54 -6.91 -8.97
N ALA A 123 12.70 -7.15 -9.59
CA ALA A 123 13.88 -6.30 -9.39
C ALA A 123 13.66 -4.87 -9.91
N GLU A 124 12.95 -4.72 -11.03
CA GLU A 124 12.62 -3.43 -11.64
C GLU A 124 11.52 -2.72 -10.86
N LEU A 125 10.44 -3.42 -10.48
CA LEU A 125 9.35 -2.85 -9.70
C LEU A 125 9.81 -2.41 -8.30
N ARG A 126 10.70 -3.16 -7.64
CA ARG A 126 11.24 -2.79 -6.32
C ARG A 126 12.19 -1.59 -6.37
N GLU A 127 12.86 -1.35 -7.50
CA GLU A 127 13.63 -0.11 -7.68
C GLU A 127 12.68 1.09 -7.73
N MET A 128 11.58 0.98 -8.50
CA MET A 128 10.57 2.04 -8.59
C MET A 128 9.90 2.32 -7.23
N GLN A 129 9.60 1.30 -6.43
CA GLN A 129 9.07 1.51 -5.08
C GLN A 129 10.04 2.24 -4.16
N ARG A 130 11.34 1.93 -4.22
CA ARG A 130 12.36 2.64 -3.43
C ARG A 130 12.44 4.12 -3.82
N GLU A 131 12.31 4.43 -5.11
CA GLU A 131 12.26 5.80 -5.59
C GLU A 131 10.98 6.52 -5.13
N ALA A 132 9.82 5.85 -5.12
CA ALA A 132 8.57 6.39 -4.60
C ALA A 132 8.65 6.72 -3.09
N GLU A 133 9.25 5.83 -2.29
CA GLU A 133 9.49 6.04 -0.86
C GLU A 133 10.49 7.18 -0.58
N LEU A 134 11.49 7.37 -1.44
CA LEU A 134 12.44 8.49 -1.35
C LEU A 134 11.84 9.82 -1.82
N GLY A 135 10.92 9.79 -2.78
CA GLY A 135 10.23 10.96 -3.32
C GLY A 135 9.32 11.66 -2.32
N ASP A 136 8.71 10.91 -1.39
CA ASP A 136 7.86 11.47 -0.32
C ASP A 136 8.68 12.24 0.75
N SER A 137 9.99 11.99 0.84
CA SER A 137 10.89 12.68 1.77
C SER A 137 11.42 14.03 1.27
N MET A 138 11.15 14.41 0.02
CA MET A 138 11.69 15.62 -0.61
C MET A 138 10.58 16.65 -0.93
N SER A 139 9.76 16.98 0.05
CA SER A 139 8.98 18.21 0.03
C SER A 139 9.90 19.43 0.20
N MET A 140 10.25 20.05 -0.93
CA MET A 140 10.67 21.45 -1.15
C MET A 140 11.75 22.09 -0.23
N PRO A 141 12.86 22.62 -0.79
CA PRO A 141 13.55 23.73 -0.13
C PRO A 141 12.67 24.98 -0.19
N GLU A 142 12.32 25.54 0.97
CA GLU A 142 11.91 26.94 1.08
C GLU A 142 13.15 27.79 0.74
N ASP A 143 13.26 28.22 -0.52
CA ASP A 143 14.18 29.29 -0.91
C ASP A 143 13.64 30.62 -0.36
N ASP A 144 13.83 30.86 0.94
CA ASP A 144 13.63 32.18 1.54
C ASP A 144 14.87 33.04 1.24
N ILE A 145 14.86 33.64 0.05
CA ILE A 145 15.79 34.67 -0.37
C ILE A 145 15.56 35.89 0.52
N ASN A 146 16.40 36.08 1.54
CA ASN A 146 16.55 37.38 2.18
C ASN A 146 18.01 37.71 2.49
N GLY A 147 18.54 38.65 1.71
CA GLY A 147 19.81 39.31 2.01
C GLY A 147 20.68 39.55 0.79
N GLN A 148 20.34 40.54 -0.04
CA GLN A 148 21.34 41.57 -0.37
C GLN A 148 20.74 42.78 -1.06
N GLU A 149 21.12 43.90 -0.48
CA GLU A 149 20.88 45.27 -0.85
C GLU A 149 21.57 45.61 -2.18
N ASN A 150 20.86 46.26 -3.10
CA ASN A 150 21.41 47.41 -3.83
C ASN A 150 20.30 48.25 -4.50
N SER A 151 20.21 49.49 -4.04
CA SER A 151 20.31 50.69 -4.86
C SER A 151 19.67 50.67 -6.25
N SER A 152 18.51 51.31 -6.39
CA SER A 152 18.43 52.62 -7.06
C SER A 152 17.02 53.16 -7.06
N ALA A 153 16.85 54.28 -6.36
CA ALA A 153 15.73 55.17 -6.55
C ALA A 153 15.77 55.76 -7.97
N ASN A 154 14.72 55.53 -8.75
CA ASN A 154 14.29 56.39 -9.85
C ASN A 154 12.77 56.15 -10.00
N HIS A 155 11.95 56.96 -9.34
CA HIS A 155 11.29 58.11 -9.93
C HIS A 155 10.33 57.72 -11.07
N MET A 156 9.04 57.60 -10.78
CA MET A 156 8.05 58.55 -11.33
C MET A 156 6.67 58.39 -10.69
N SER A 157 6.12 59.57 -10.37
CA SER A 157 4.79 59.84 -9.85
C SER A 157 3.68 59.40 -10.81
N GLY A 158 2.51 59.02 -10.27
CA GLY A 158 1.34 58.83 -11.12
C GLY A 158 0.06 58.39 -10.42
N MET A 159 -0.67 59.36 -9.88
CA MET A 159 -2.14 59.43 -9.86
C MET A 159 -2.92 58.55 -8.87
N THR A 160 -3.29 59.23 -7.79
CA THR A 160 -4.48 59.03 -6.95
C THR A 160 -5.78 58.93 -7.76
N HIS A 161 -6.66 57.99 -7.44
CA HIS A 161 -8.08 58.29 -7.18
C HIS A 161 -8.71 57.20 -6.30
N SER A 162 -9.04 57.62 -5.08
CA SER A 162 -10.15 57.09 -4.30
C SER A 162 -11.44 57.43 -5.05
N GLU A 163 -12.40 56.50 -5.12
CA GLU A 163 -13.70 56.69 -4.46
C GLU A 163 -14.55 55.42 -4.61
N GLN A 164 -15.27 55.11 -3.54
CA GLN A 164 -16.16 53.97 -3.32
C GLN A 164 -17.55 54.28 -3.89
N MET A 165 -18.28 53.29 -4.44
CA MET A 165 -19.75 53.18 -4.31
C MET A 165 -20.26 51.84 -4.88
N GLU A 166 -20.72 50.94 -4.00
CA GLU A 166 -21.70 49.88 -4.29
C GLU A 166 -23.14 50.46 -4.12
N PRO A 167 -24.23 49.71 -4.32
CA PRO A 167 -24.67 48.95 -5.50
C PRO A 167 -26.03 49.51 -6.01
N SER A 168 -26.55 49.03 -7.14
CA SER A 168 -27.93 49.35 -7.55
C SER A 168 -28.58 48.18 -8.29
N ASP A 169 -29.52 47.54 -7.60
CA ASP A 169 -30.58 46.73 -8.18
C ASP A 169 -31.27 47.47 -9.32
N THR A 170 -31.58 46.78 -10.42
CA THR A 170 -32.85 46.90 -11.15
C THR A 170 -33.02 45.74 -12.12
N ASN A 171 -33.91 44.83 -11.73
CA ASN A 171 -34.88 44.16 -12.58
C ASN A 171 -35.23 44.96 -13.86
N LYS A 172 -35.23 44.33 -15.05
CA LYS A 172 -36.35 44.35 -16.01
C LYS A 172 -36.06 43.63 -17.36
N HIS A 173 -36.94 42.66 -17.66
CA HIS A 173 -37.27 41.94 -18.91
C HIS A 173 -36.32 40.88 -19.45
#